data_AF-A0A0H2XHD7-F1
#
_entry.id   AF-A0A0H2XHD7-F1
#
_cell.length_a   1.000
_cell.length_b   1.000
_cell.length_c   1.000
_cell.angle_alpha   90.00
_cell.angle_beta   90.00
_cell.angle_gamma   90.00
#
_symmetry.space_group_name_H-M   'P 1'
#
loop_
_entity.id
_entity.type
_entity.pdbx_description
1 polymer ?
#
loop_
_entity_poly.entity_id
_entity_poly.type
_entity_poly.pdbx_seq_one_letter_code
_entity_poly.pdbx_strand_id
1 'polypeptide(L)'
;MLISLVIPVFALLVIGGIIWMIIEGIVHISKKNKAIDNFFNQVNKVSETYKFATTFLFLILATAGISQFYLYYIVSAFLFWLVILTFGIAGIIFLMPYGLCFLPFYKQKKKKQTFKKYMVYTTIGLSICLGLSLVLVHTTKIYMDEGGVRYYYGSFVMKQAGGYAYLALAVLSTLLIVAKKATNKNKEIETVDNTNITER
;
A
#
# COMPACT_ATOMS: atom_id res chain seq x y z
N MET A 1 -25.19 12.19 -8.91
CA MET A 1 -24.17 11.19 -9.31
C MET A 1 -22.73 11.70 -9.22
N LEU A 2 -22.37 12.88 -9.78
CA LEU A 2 -20.98 13.39 -9.73
C LEU A 2 -20.44 13.59 -8.29
N ILE A 3 -21.26 14.16 -7.39
CA ILE A 3 -20.88 14.43 -5.99
C ILE A 3 -20.55 13.13 -5.22
N SER A 4 -21.18 12.01 -5.57
CA SER A 4 -20.96 10.70 -4.93
C SER A 4 -19.58 10.10 -5.25
N LEU A 5 -18.95 10.48 -6.37
CA LEU A 5 -17.69 9.91 -6.82
C LEU A 5 -16.49 10.83 -6.47
N VAL A 6 -16.75 12.13 -6.35
CA VAL A 6 -15.74 13.12 -5.93
C VAL A 6 -15.25 12.86 -4.50
N ILE A 7 -16.15 12.51 -3.58
CA ILE A 7 -15.81 12.27 -2.16
C ILE A 7 -14.83 11.10 -1.98
N PRO A 8 -15.07 9.88 -2.51
CA PRO A 8 -14.13 8.76 -2.36
C PRO A 8 -12.80 9.00 -3.09
N VAL A 9 -12.82 9.67 -4.25
CA VAL A 9 -11.58 10.05 -4.94
C VAL A 9 -10.78 11.06 -4.12
N PHE A 10 -11.43 12.09 -3.57
CA PHE A 10 -10.78 13.07 -2.71
C PHE A 10 -10.21 12.42 -1.44
N ALA A 11 -10.94 11.49 -0.82
CA ALA A 11 -10.44 10.73 0.33
C ALA A 11 -9.17 9.94 -0.01
N LEU A 12 -9.14 9.26 -1.17
CA LEU A 12 -7.96 8.54 -1.65
C LEU A 12 -6.76 9.48 -1.90
N LEU A 13 -7.02 10.70 -2.39
CA LEU A 13 -5.98 11.72 -2.54
C LEU A 13 -5.43 12.16 -1.18
N VAL A 14 -6.31 12.47 -0.23
CA VAL A 14 -5.89 12.88 1.13
C VAL A 14 -5.06 11.77 1.79
N ILE A 15 -5.52 10.52 1.70
CA ILE A 15 -4.79 9.35 2.21
C ILE A 15 -3.41 9.23 1.56
N GLY A 16 -3.31 9.33 0.23
CA GLY A 16 -2.04 9.29 -0.48
C GLY A 16 -1.08 10.41 -0.06
N GLY A 17 -1.60 11.61 0.18
CA GLY A 17 -0.85 12.76 0.68
C GLY A 17 -0.30 12.56 2.10
N ILE A 18 -1.11 12.00 3.00
CA ILE A 18 -0.66 11.68 4.37
C ILE A 18 0.46 10.64 4.34
N ILE A 19 0.31 9.56 3.55
CA ILE A 19 1.35 8.53 3.41
C ILE A 19 2.64 9.10 2.80
N TRP A 20 2.53 10.01 1.83
CA TRP A 20 3.69 10.73 1.30
C TRP A 20 4.44 11.45 2.42
N MET A 21 3.74 12.26 3.22
CA MET A 21 4.32 13.05 4.32
C MET A 21 5.05 12.16 5.32
N ILE A 22 4.44 11.02 5.70
CA ILE A 22 5.06 10.03 6.60
C ILE A 22 6.36 9.48 6.00
N ILE A 23 6.35 9.09 4.72
CA ILE A 23 7.55 8.56 4.05
C ILE A 23 8.67 9.60 3.97
N GLU A 24 8.35 10.86 3.65
CA GLU A 24 9.36 11.94 3.65
C GLU A 24 9.96 12.15 5.04
N GLY A 25 9.11 12.16 6.08
CA GLY A 25 9.56 12.29 7.47
C GLY A 25 10.52 11.17 7.87
N ILE A 26 10.16 9.90 7.58
CA ILE A 26 11.01 8.75 7.89
C ILE A 26 12.33 8.82 7.13
N VAL A 27 12.31 9.16 5.83
CA VAL A 27 13.54 9.28 5.03
C VAL A 27 14.44 10.38 5.58
N HIS A 28 13.87 11.52 6.00
CA HIS A 28 14.63 12.62 6.57
C HIS A 28 15.30 12.25 7.90
N ILE A 29 14.59 11.55 8.78
CA ILE A 29 15.14 11.07 10.06
C ILE A 29 16.21 10.01 9.81
N SER A 30 15.96 9.07 8.90
CA SER A 30 16.87 7.96 8.60
C SER A 30 18.23 8.43 8.12
N LYS A 31 18.28 9.52 7.34
CA LYS A 31 19.54 10.13 6.86
C LYS A 31 20.43 10.69 7.97
N LYS A 32 19.85 11.09 9.10
CA LYS A 32 20.63 11.58 10.24
C LYS A 32 21.34 10.45 10.97
N ASN A 33 20.93 9.20 10.76
CA ASN A 33 21.50 8.03 11.41
C ASN A 33 22.31 7.17 10.43
N LYS A 34 23.65 7.19 10.60
CA LYS A 34 24.60 6.48 9.73
C LYS A 34 24.39 4.96 9.69
N ALA A 35 23.91 4.35 10.79
CA ALA A 35 23.63 2.92 10.83
C ALA A 35 22.42 2.55 9.95
N ILE A 36 21.36 3.38 10.00
CA ILE A 36 20.15 3.19 9.19
C ILE A 36 20.44 3.44 7.71
N ASP A 37 21.28 4.44 7.41
CA ASP A 37 21.71 4.73 6.04
C ASP A 37 22.51 3.57 5.42
N ASN A 38 23.45 2.98 6.18
CA ASN A 38 24.19 1.80 5.74
C ASN A 38 23.28 0.58 5.54
N PHE A 39 22.28 0.37 6.40
CA PHE A 39 21.30 -0.70 6.24
C PHE A 39 20.52 -0.57 4.92
N PHE A 40 20.03 0.64 4.59
CA PHE A 40 19.31 0.86 3.34
C PHE A 40 20.16 0.66 2.09
N ASN A 41 21.44 1.02 2.14
CA ASN A 41 22.38 0.78 1.05
C ASN A 41 22.58 -0.73 0.78
N GLN A 42 22.56 -1.57 1.82
CA GLN A 42 22.63 -3.03 1.67
C GLN A 42 21.33 -3.60 1.11
N VAL A 43 20.17 -3.15 1.59
CA VAL A 43 18.84 -3.59 1.12
C VAL A 43 18.63 -3.30 -0.38
N ASN A 44 19.26 -2.28 -0.94
CA ASN A 44 19.13 -1.97 -2.36
C ASN A 44 20.08 -2.80 -3.27
N LYS A 45 21.07 -3.50 -2.69
CA LYS A 45 21.99 -4.43 -3.41
C LYS A 45 21.48 -5.88 -3.44
N VAL A 46 20.25 -6.08 -3.00
CA VAL A 46 19.63 -7.39 -2.85
C VAL A 46 19.43 -8.07 -4.22
N SER A 47 19.78 -9.36 -4.30
CA SER A 47 19.73 -10.16 -5.52
C SER A 47 18.31 -10.32 -6.07
N GLU A 48 18.18 -10.66 -7.35
CA GLU A 48 16.88 -10.87 -8.00
C GLU A 48 16.03 -11.93 -7.28
N THR A 49 16.64 -12.97 -6.72
CA THR A 49 15.96 -14.04 -5.96
C THR A 49 15.16 -13.49 -4.77
N TYR A 50 15.71 -12.53 -4.03
CA TYR A 50 15.00 -11.90 -2.91
C TYR A 50 13.89 -10.95 -3.37
N LYS A 51 14.00 -10.33 -4.55
CA LYS A 51 12.91 -9.54 -5.14
C LYS A 51 11.71 -10.43 -5.50
N PHE A 52 11.97 -11.63 -6.00
CA PHE A 52 10.93 -12.63 -6.22
C PHE A 52 10.32 -13.11 -4.90
N ALA A 53 11.14 -13.44 -3.89
CA ALA A 53 10.65 -13.86 -2.59
C ALA A 53 9.76 -12.79 -1.91
N THR A 54 10.18 -11.53 -1.95
CA THR A 54 9.38 -10.41 -1.41
C THR A 54 8.09 -10.19 -2.20
N THR A 55 8.11 -10.35 -3.52
CA THR A 55 6.90 -10.30 -4.36
C THR A 55 5.92 -11.41 -3.98
N PHE A 56 6.42 -12.63 -3.78
CA PHE A 56 5.59 -13.77 -3.38
C PHE A 56 4.99 -13.58 -1.98
N LEU A 57 5.78 -13.07 -1.03
CA LEU A 57 5.30 -12.70 0.29
C LEU A 57 4.18 -11.65 0.20
N PHE A 58 4.37 -10.60 -0.61
CA PHE A 58 3.37 -9.56 -0.81
C PHE A 58 2.10 -10.11 -1.43
N LEU A 59 2.22 -11.05 -2.37
CA LEU A 59 1.07 -11.72 -2.98
C LEU A 59 0.26 -12.51 -1.95
N ILE A 60 0.92 -13.26 -1.07
CA ILE A 60 0.25 -13.99 0.02
C ILE A 60 -0.50 -13.02 0.94
N LEU A 61 0.17 -11.95 1.38
CA LEU A 61 -0.43 -10.96 2.28
C LEU A 61 -1.62 -10.23 1.63
N ALA A 62 -1.48 -9.82 0.37
CA ALA A 62 -2.55 -9.18 -0.39
C ALA A 62 -3.74 -10.13 -0.58
N THR A 63 -3.48 -11.40 -0.92
CA THR A 63 -4.54 -12.41 -1.11
C THR A 63 -5.28 -12.70 0.20
N ALA A 64 -4.54 -12.83 1.31
CA ALA A 64 -5.12 -13.04 2.63
C ALA A 64 -6.00 -11.84 3.05
N GLY A 65 -5.53 -10.61 2.84
CA GLY A 65 -6.32 -9.41 3.12
C GLY A 65 -7.56 -9.28 2.25
N ILE A 66 -7.39 -9.41 0.92
CA ILE A 66 -8.48 -9.25 -0.06
C ILE A 66 -9.55 -10.30 0.14
N SER A 67 -9.20 -11.56 0.35
CA SER A 67 -10.17 -12.64 0.56
C SER A 67 -11.07 -12.37 1.77
N GLN A 68 -10.49 -11.98 2.90
CA GLN A 68 -11.26 -11.65 4.10
C GLN A 68 -12.09 -10.38 3.89
N PHE A 69 -11.55 -9.34 3.25
CA PHE A 69 -12.33 -8.15 2.94
C PHE A 69 -13.53 -8.46 2.04
N TYR A 70 -13.34 -9.27 1.00
CA TYR A 70 -14.42 -9.64 0.08
C TYR A 70 -15.54 -10.39 0.80
N LEU A 71 -15.16 -11.37 1.65
CA LEU A 71 -16.11 -12.18 2.42
C LEU A 71 -16.93 -11.33 3.39
N TYR A 72 -16.30 -10.46 4.18
CA TYR A 72 -16.99 -9.72 5.24
C TYR A 72 -17.69 -8.46 4.76
N TYR A 73 -17.21 -7.85 3.67
CA TYR A 73 -17.61 -6.50 3.30
C TYR A 73 -18.21 -6.39 1.91
N ILE A 74 -17.74 -7.11 0.89
CA ILE A 74 -18.29 -6.90 -0.47
C ILE A 74 -19.67 -7.53 -0.66
N VAL A 75 -19.97 -8.63 0.03
CA VAL A 75 -21.32 -9.21 0.04
C VAL A 75 -22.25 -8.44 0.99
N SER A 76 -21.75 -7.46 1.75
CA SER A 76 -22.62 -6.57 2.51
C SER A 76 -23.39 -5.65 1.56
N ALA A 77 -24.70 -5.49 1.83
CA ALA A 77 -25.62 -4.70 1.02
C ALA A 77 -25.00 -3.38 0.54
N PHE A 78 -24.45 -2.57 1.45
CA PHE A 78 -23.94 -1.25 1.12
C PHE A 78 -22.80 -1.25 0.10
N LEU A 79 -21.79 -2.11 0.28
CA LEU A 79 -20.62 -2.13 -0.61
C LEU A 79 -20.93 -2.86 -1.93
N PHE A 80 -21.80 -3.87 -1.89
CA PHE A 80 -22.30 -4.52 -3.10
C PHE A 80 -22.99 -3.49 -4.03
N TRP A 81 -23.94 -2.72 -3.47
CA TRP A 81 -24.62 -1.66 -4.21
C TRP A 81 -23.64 -0.58 -4.68
N LEU A 82 -22.63 -0.22 -3.88
CA LEU A 82 -21.59 0.72 -4.30
C LEU A 82 -20.80 0.22 -5.52
N VAL A 83 -20.44 -1.07 -5.56
CA VAL A 83 -19.76 -1.67 -6.71
C VAL A 83 -20.65 -1.60 -7.96
N ILE A 84 -21.93 -1.94 -7.86
CA ILE A 84 -22.87 -1.88 -9.00
C ILE A 84 -23.08 -0.43 -9.46
N LEU A 85 -23.37 0.49 -8.54
CA LEU A 85 -23.63 1.90 -8.84
C LEU A 85 -22.41 2.63 -9.43
N THR A 86 -21.21 2.12 -9.20
CA THR A 86 -19.96 2.62 -9.80
C THR A 86 -19.54 1.85 -11.05
N PHE A 87 -20.42 1.02 -11.64
CA PHE A 87 -20.12 0.18 -12.80
C PHE A 87 -18.86 -0.68 -12.61
N GLY A 88 -18.63 -1.19 -11.40
CA GLY A 88 -17.49 -2.04 -11.07
C GLY A 88 -16.19 -1.30 -10.73
N ILE A 89 -16.13 0.03 -10.91
CA ILE A 89 -14.91 0.82 -10.65
C ILE A 89 -14.45 0.69 -9.19
N ALA A 90 -15.38 0.70 -8.23
CA ALA A 90 -15.02 0.51 -6.82
C ALA A 90 -14.41 -0.87 -6.54
N GLY A 91 -14.89 -1.92 -7.23
CA GLY A 91 -14.31 -3.27 -7.15
C GLY A 91 -12.84 -3.28 -7.60
N ILE A 92 -12.53 -2.59 -8.69
CA ILE A 92 -11.16 -2.44 -9.19
C ILE A 92 -10.28 -1.69 -8.16
N ILE A 93 -10.83 -0.65 -7.51
CA ILE A 93 -10.11 0.09 -6.47
C ILE A 93 -9.76 -0.84 -5.29
N PHE A 94 -10.68 -1.70 -4.85
CA PHE A 94 -10.40 -2.65 -3.76
C PHE A 94 -9.33 -3.70 -4.11
N LEU A 95 -9.07 -3.94 -5.39
CA LEU A 95 -7.99 -4.82 -5.86
C LEU A 95 -6.64 -4.12 -5.97
N MET A 96 -6.57 -2.78 -5.85
CA MET A 96 -5.32 -2.02 -5.93
C MET A 96 -4.19 -2.53 -5.01
N PRO A 97 -4.42 -3.05 -3.80
CA PRO A 97 -3.34 -3.60 -2.95
C PRO A 97 -2.46 -4.64 -3.64
N TYR A 98 -2.97 -5.40 -4.64
CA TYR A 98 -2.14 -6.30 -5.46
C TYR A 98 -1.06 -5.56 -6.26
N GLY A 99 -1.26 -4.28 -6.57
CA GLY A 99 -0.25 -3.44 -7.23
C GLY A 99 1.05 -3.32 -6.42
N LEU A 100 0.99 -3.48 -5.09
CA LEU A 100 2.17 -3.46 -4.23
C LEU A 100 3.10 -4.65 -4.48
N CYS A 101 2.60 -5.78 -5.00
CA CYS A 101 3.42 -6.94 -5.33
C CYS A 101 4.53 -6.60 -6.34
N PHE A 102 4.34 -5.60 -7.20
CA PHE A 102 5.33 -5.17 -8.19
C PHE A 102 6.35 -4.16 -7.64
N LEU A 103 6.20 -3.74 -6.38
CA LEU A 103 7.05 -2.75 -5.73
C LEU A 103 8.53 -3.17 -5.66
N PRO A 104 8.90 -4.45 -5.43
CA PRO A 104 10.31 -4.89 -5.47
C PRO A 104 10.98 -4.60 -6.82
N PHE A 105 10.26 -4.74 -7.93
CA PHE A 105 10.75 -4.46 -9.29
C PHE A 105 10.66 -2.98 -9.70
N TYR A 106 9.96 -2.16 -8.93
CA TYR A 106 9.79 -0.74 -9.23
C TYR A 106 11.13 0.01 -9.21
N LYS A 107 11.59 0.46 -10.39
CA LYS A 107 12.75 1.35 -10.56
C LYS A 107 12.28 2.81 -10.55
N GLN A 108 12.67 3.56 -9.52
CA GLN A 108 12.29 4.96 -9.37
C GLN A 108 13.09 5.84 -10.36
N LYS A 109 12.50 6.18 -11.53
CA LYS A 109 13.12 7.09 -12.51
C LYS A 109 12.99 8.57 -12.09
N LYS A 110 14.01 9.38 -12.40
CA LYS A 110 14.36 10.64 -11.70
C LYS A 110 13.38 11.83 -11.74
N LYS A 111 12.53 12.05 -12.77
CA LYS A 111 11.80 13.36 -12.84
C LYS A 111 10.34 13.40 -13.31
N LYS A 112 9.77 12.37 -13.97
CA LYS A 112 8.45 12.48 -14.64
C LYS A 112 7.33 11.55 -14.16
N GLN A 113 7.50 10.86 -13.03
CA GLN A 113 6.54 9.85 -12.56
C GLN A 113 5.86 10.19 -11.23
N THR A 114 5.52 11.47 -11.00
CA THR A 114 4.79 11.92 -9.80
C THR A 114 3.49 11.15 -9.61
N PHE A 115 2.74 10.92 -10.69
CA PHE A 115 1.50 10.15 -10.67
C PHE A 115 1.70 8.69 -10.23
N LYS A 116 2.73 7.99 -10.73
CA LYS A 116 3.00 6.60 -10.34
C LYS A 116 3.45 6.49 -8.88
N LYS A 117 4.25 7.45 -8.39
CA LYS A 117 4.61 7.53 -6.97
C LYS A 117 3.36 7.70 -6.11
N TYR A 118 2.48 8.59 -6.52
CA TYR A 118 1.25 8.89 -5.81
C TYR A 118 0.31 7.69 -5.78
N MET A 119 0.13 6.97 -6.90
CA MET A 119 -0.61 5.71 -6.93
C MET A 119 -0.11 4.74 -5.87
N VAL A 120 1.21 4.53 -5.77
CA VAL A 120 1.78 3.62 -4.76
C VAL A 120 1.45 4.08 -3.33
N TYR A 121 1.53 5.38 -3.04
CA TYR A 121 1.17 5.92 -1.72
C TYR A 121 -0.32 5.74 -1.40
N THR A 122 -1.18 6.00 -2.38
CA THR A 122 -2.61 5.74 -2.27
C THR A 122 -2.89 4.26 -2.04
N THR A 123 -2.19 3.35 -2.71
CA THR A 123 -2.35 1.91 -2.52
C THR A 123 -1.90 1.45 -1.13
N ILE A 124 -0.80 1.99 -0.60
CA ILE A 124 -0.37 1.74 0.78
C ILE A 124 -1.42 2.20 1.76
N GLY A 125 -1.88 3.45 1.62
CA GLY A 125 -2.89 4.00 2.52
C GLY A 125 -4.23 3.27 2.43
N LEU A 126 -4.65 2.86 1.23
CA LEU A 126 -5.82 2.01 1.04
C LEU A 126 -5.67 0.68 1.77
N SER A 127 -4.49 0.04 1.68
CA SER A 127 -4.22 -1.21 2.41
C SER A 127 -4.36 -1.02 3.92
N ILE A 128 -3.91 0.12 4.47
CA ILE A 128 -4.11 0.46 5.89
C ILE A 128 -5.60 0.60 6.22
N CYS A 129 -6.35 1.36 5.42
CA CYS A 129 -7.78 1.55 5.64
C CYS A 129 -8.57 0.24 5.59
N LEU A 130 -8.28 -0.63 4.62
CA LEU A 130 -8.90 -1.95 4.49
C LEU A 130 -8.46 -2.91 5.62
N GLY A 131 -7.20 -2.82 6.06
CA GLY A 131 -6.71 -3.58 7.20
C GLY A 131 -7.38 -3.18 8.51
N LEU A 132 -7.46 -1.87 8.78
CA LEU A 132 -8.12 -1.34 9.98
C LEU A 132 -9.62 -1.65 10.00
N SER A 133 -10.31 -1.60 8.85
CA SER A 133 -11.72 -1.97 8.80
C SER A 133 -11.96 -3.43 9.16
N LEU A 134 -11.03 -4.34 8.82
CA LEU A 134 -11.11 -5.74 9.25
C LEU A 134 -10.83 -5.93 10.73
N VAL A 135 -9.86 -5.19 11.30
CA VAL A 135 -9.42 -5.36 12.70
C VAL A 135 -10.35 -4.68 13.71
N LEU A 136 -10.80 -3.45 13.44
CA LEU A 136 -11.53 -2.62 14.40
C LEU A 136 -13.02 -2.97 14.48
N VAL A 137 -13.58 -3.53 13.41
CA VAL A 137 -14.99 -3.87 13.36
C VAL A 137 -15.19 -5.25 13.97
N HIS A 138 -15.82 -5.31 15.14
CA HIS A 138 -16.01 -6.57 15.87
C HIS A 138 -17.12 -7.48 15.33
N THR A 139 -17.96 -6.99 14.40
CA THR A 139 -18.95 -7.87 13.78
C THR A 139 -18.30 -8.90 12.86
N THR A 140 -18.67 -10.16 13.03
CA THR A 140 -18.30 -11.28 12.15
C THR A 140 -19.46 -11.70 11.24
N LYS A 141 -20.48 -10.86 11.10
CA LYS A 141 -21.59 -11.12 10.18
C LYS A 141 -21.08 -11.12 8.74
N ILE A 142 -21.30 -12.23 8.06
CA ILE A 142 -21.13 -12.37 6.62
C ILE A 142 -22.53 -12.43 6.03
N TYR A 143 -22.88 -11.41 5.27
CA TYR A 143 -24.17 -11.34 4.59
C TYR A 143 -24.20 -12.33 3.43
N MET A 144 -25.34 -13.00 3.27
CA MET A 144 -25.58 -13.96 2.18
C MET A 144 -26.45 -13.39 1.07
N ASP A 145 -27.01 -12.20 1.29
CA ASP A 145 -27.83 -11.49 0.31
C ASP A 145 -27.54 -9.99 0.30
N GLU A 146 -27.94 -9.39 -0.79
CA GLU A 146 -27.69 -7.99 -1.17
C GLU A 146 -28.60 -7.03 -0.39
N GLY A 147 -29.64 -7.54 0.26
CA GLY A 147 -30.53 -6.81 1.15
C GLY A 147 -30.01 -6.74 2.59
N GLY A 148 -28.95 -7.48 2.92
CA GLY A 148 -28.37 -7.52 4.26
C GLY A 148 -29.26 -8.20 5.30
N VAL A 149 -30.21 -9.03 4.88
CA VAL A 149 -31.21 -9.64 5.77
C VAL A 149 -30.71 -10.96 6.33
N ARG A 150 -30.19 -11.84 5.47
CA ARG A 150 -29.62 -13.13 5.83
C ARG A 150 -28.12 -12.99 6.03
N TYR A 151 -27.64 -13.53 7.15
CA TYR A 151 -26.23 -13.57 7.46
C TYR A 151 -25.90 -14.83 8.23
N TYR A 152 -24.64 -15.22 8.17
CA TYR A 152 -24.04 -16.20 9.07
C TYR A 152 -22.83 -15.58 9.76
N TYR A 153 -22.34 -16.23 10.82
CA TYR A 153 -21.17 -15.76 11.55
C TYR A 153 -19.92 -16.46 11.04
N GLY A 154 -18.96 -15.65 10.57
CA GLY A 154 -17.63 -16.12 10.20
C GLY A 154 -16.67 -16.19 11.39
N SER A 155 -15.45 -16.64 11.12
CA SER A 155 -14.37 -16.68 12.12
C SER A 155 -13.76 -15.29 12.36
N PHE A 156 -13.88 -14.79 13.59
CA PHE A 156 -13.26 -13.54 14.03
C PHE A 156 -11.74 -13.56 13.85
N VAL A 157 -11.10 -14.67 14.18
CA VAL A 157 -9.64 -14.84 14.07
C VAL A 157 -9.19 -14.71 12.62
N MET A 158 -9.88 -15.36 11.69
CA MET A 158 -9.56 -15.27 10.26
C MET A 158 -9.77 -13.86 9.71
N LYS A 159 -10.82 -13.17 10.16
CA LYS A 159 -11.08 -11.77 9.80
C LYS A 159 -9.91 -10.87 10.23
N GLN A 160 -9.50 -10.97 11.49
CA GLN A 160 -8.38 -10.19 12.00
C GLN A 160 -7.06 -10.55 11.33
N ALA A 161 -6.82 -11.84 11.06
CA ALA A 161 -5.63 -12.27 10.33
C ALA A 161 -5.52 -11.62 8.94
N GLY A 162 -6.64 -11.53 8.20
CA GLY A 162 -6.68 -10.78 6.95
C GLY A 162 -6.40 -9.29 7.13
N GLY A 163 -6.93 -8.69 8.20
CA GLY A 163 -6.65 -7.29 8.55
C GLY A 163 -5.17 -7.04 8.87
N TYR A 164 -4.56 -7.89 9.68
CA TYR A 164 -3.13 -7.85 9.97
C TYR A 164 -2.27 -8.11 8.74
N ALA A 165 -2.69 -8.98 7.82
CA ALA A 165 -1.99 -9.21 6.57
C ALA A 165 -1.90 -7.94 5.72
N TYR A 166 -2.99 -7.16 5.63
CA TYR A 166 -2.98 -5.86 4.96
C TYR A 166 -2.09 -4.82 5.66
N LEU A 167 -2.14 -4.76 6.99
CA LEU A 167 -1.28 -3.85 7.76
C LEU A 167 0.19 -4.20 7.57
N ALA A 168 0.54 -5.49 7.62
CA ALA A 168 1.88 -5.97 7.34
C ALA A 168 2.33 -5.62 5.91
N LEU A 169 1.47 -5.83 4.92
CA LEU A 169 1.74 -5.45 3.53
C LEU A 169 2.03 -3.93 3.40
N ALA A 170 1.25 -3.10 4.06
CA ALA A 170 1.42 -1.65 4.04
C ALA A 170 2.74 -1.21 4.70
N VAL A 171 3.07 -1.77 5.87
CA VAL A 171 4.31 -1.46 6.59
C VAL A 171 5.54 -1.90 5.78
N LEU A 172 5.55 -3.14 5.28
CA LEU A 172 6.65 -3.66 4.47
C LEU A 172 6.83 -2.86 3.18
N SER A 173 5.74 -2.47 2.52
CA SER A 173 5.77 -1.62 1.33
C SER A 173 6.35 -0.24 1.63
N THR A 174 5.96 0.35 2.77
CA THR A 174 6.48 1.64 3.22
C THR A 174 7.99 1.57 3.46
N LEU A 175 8.46 0.55 4.18
CA LEU A 175 9.89 0.34 4.43
C LEU A 175 10.69 0.17 3.13
N LEU A 176 10.16 -0.59 2.17
CA LEU A 176 10.84 -0.82 0.89
C LEU A 176 10.95 0.47 0.06
N ILE A 177 9.95 1.35 0.11
CA ILE A 177 10.02 2.66 -0.54
C ILE A 177 11.00 3.58 0.16
N VAL A 178 10.98 3.63 1.49
CA VAL A 178 11.92 4.43 2.29
C VAL A 178 13.35 4.03 1.94
N ALA A 179 13.65 2.72 1.91
CA ALA A 179 14.96 2.18 1.57
C ALA A 179 15.41 2.61 0.15
N LYS A 180 14.53 2.43 -0.85
CA LYS A 180 14.80 2.83 -2.23
C LYS A 180 15.04 4.33 -2.38
N LYS A 181 14.26 5.15 -1.66
CA LYS A 181 14.33 6.61 -1.73
C LYS A 181 15.56 7.17 -1.02
N ALA A 182 15.92 6.61 0.14
CA ALA A 182 17.14 6.97 0.85
C ALA A 182 18.38 6.72 -0.03
N THR A 183 18.46 5.54 -0.64
CA THR A 183 19.61 5.12 -1.46
C THR A 183 19.77 5.94 -2.75
N ASN A 184 18.66 6.24 -3.46
CA ASN A 184 18.73 7.01 -4.71
C ASN A 184 19.20 8.46 -4.50
N LYS A 185 18.89 9.05 -3.34
CA LYS A 185 19.29 10.42 -3.02
C LYS A 185 20.77 10.50 -2.60
N ASN A 186 21.33 9.44 -2.03
CA ASN A 186 22.78 9.39 -1.73
C ASN A 186 23.62 9.27 -3.00
N LYS A 187 23.19 8.45 -3.97
CA LYS A 187 23.83 8.41 -5.29
C LYS A 187 23.85 9.77 -6.00
N GLU A 188 22.83 10.61 -5.78
CA GLU A 188 22.82 11.98 -6.31
C GLU A 188 23.84 12.89 -5.64
N ILE A 189 23.98 12.82 -4.31
CA ILE A 189 24.97 13.61 -3.56
C ILE A 189 26.39 13.19 -3.97
N GLU A 190 26.68 11.89 -4.03
CA GLU A 190 27.99 11.39 -4.48
C GLU A 190 28.31 11.81 -5.92
N THR A 191 27.32 11.80 -6.83
CA THR A 191 27.56 12.27 -8.21
C THR A 191 27.82 13.77 -8.30
N VAL A 192 27.17 14.59 -7.46
CA VAL A 192 27.35 16.05 -7.46
C VAL A 192 28.70 16.43 -6.85
N ASP A 193 29.11 15.77 -5.77
CA ASP A 193 30.43 16.00 -5.17
C ASP A 193 31.56 15.58 -6.12
N ASN A 194 31.42 14.45 -6.81
CA ASN A 194 32.44 13.99 -7.76
C ASN A 194 32.57 14.92 -8.98
N THR A 195 31.47 15.49 -9.49
CA THR A 195 31.55 16.49 -10.58
C THR A 195 32.26 17.77 -10.16
N ASN A 196 32.01 18.24 -8.93
CA ASN A 196 32.64 19.46 -8.41
C ASN A 196 34.15 19.31 -8.15
N ILE A 197 34.65 18.08 -7.95
CA ILE A 197 36.08 17.80 -7.77
C ILE A 197 36.82 17.79 -9.12
N THR A 198 36.17 17.34 -10.19
CA THR A 198 36.74 17.34 -11.56
C THR A 198 36.77 18.70 -12.25
N GLU A 199 36.03 19.70 -11.75
CA GLU A 199 36.01 21.08 -12.28
C GLU A 199 36.97 22.05 -11.54
N ARG A 200 37.78 21.54 -10.60
CA ARG A 200 38.90 22.26 -9.96
C ARG A 200 40.24 21.73 -10.46
#